data_AF-A0A087B503-F1
#
_entry.id   AF-A0A087B503-F1
#
_cell.length_a   1.000
_cell.length_b   1.000
_cell.length_c   1.000
_cell.angle_alpha   90.00
_cell.angle_beta   90.00
_cell.angle_gamma   90.00
#
_symmetry.space_group_name_H-M   'P 1'
#
loop_
_entity.id
_entity.type
_entity.pdbx_description
1 polymer ?
#
loop_
_entity_poly.entity_id
_entity_poly.type
_entity_poly.pdbx_seq_one_letter_code
_entity_poly.pdbx_strand_id
1 'polypeptide(L)' 'MKQQRFLLRQLKRQGWRIRTSKKGWMLYPPDRAYDAVPLHKTYSDHRWWQNMIHDLRKKGYTP' A
#
# COMPACT_ATOMS: atom_id res chain seq x y z
N MET A 1 3.92 11.51 5.80
CA MET A 1 4.54 10.64 6.84
C MET A 1 3.57 9.99 7.84
N LYS A 2 2.62 10.69 8.48
CA LYS A 2 1.70 10.05 9.45
C LYS A 2 0.71 9.08 8.79
N GLN A 3 0.12 9.48 7.66
CA GLN A 3 -0.84 8.65 6.89
C GLN A 3 -0.23 7.35 6.36
N GLN A 4 0.97 7.39 5.76
CA GLN A 4 1.69 6.20 5.29
C GLN A 4 1.94 5.20 6.44
N ARG A 5 2.41 5.69 7.60
CA ARG A 5 2.66 4.83 8.77
C ARG A 5 1.37 4.18 9.29
N PHE A 6 0.26 4.93 9.31
CA PHE A 6 -1.04 4.39 9.66
C PHE A 6 -1.49 3.30 8.67
N LEU A 7 -1.41 3.57 7.37
CA LEU A 7 -1.76 2.61 6.31
C LEU A 7 -0.95 1.31 6.43
N LEU A 8 0.38 1.40 6.56
CA LEU A 8 1.25 0.24 6.71
C LEU A 8 0.88 -0.61 7.93
N ARG A 9 0.48 0.03 9.03
CA ARG A 9 0.00 -0.67 10.23
C ARG A 9 -1.30 -1.42 9.97
N GLN A 10 -2.26 -0.78 9.29
CA GLN A 10 -3.53 -1.42 8.93
C GLN A 10 -3.32 -2.62 8.00
N LEU A 11 -2.55 -2.42 6.93
CA LEU A 11 -2.22 -3.49 5.98
C LEU A 11 -1.56 -4.68 6.69
N LYS A 12 -0.59 -4.44 7.56
CA LYS A 12 0.05 -5.52 8.34
C LYS A 12 -0.94 -6.29 9.21
N ARG A 13 -1.91 -5.60 9.83
CA ARG A 13 -2.97 -6.25 10.63
C ARG A 13 -3.91 -7.11 9.77
N GLN A 14 -4.10 -6.74 8.52
CA GLN A 14 -4.93 -7.45 7.54
C GLN A 14 -4.16 -8.56 6.80
N GLY A 15 -2.97 -8.94 7.26
CA GLY A 15 -2.20 -10.04 6.67
C GLY A 15 -1.40 -9.66 5.41
N TRP A 16 -1.31 -8.36 5.08
CA TRP A 16 -0.48 -7.92 3.96
C TRP A 16 1.00 -8.04 4.31
N ARG A 17 1.79 -8.53 3.35
CA ARG A 17 3.24 -8.59 3.47
C ARG A 17 3.84 -7.30 2.93
N ILE A 18 4.66 -6.64 3.73
CA ILE A 18 5.27 -5.35 3.38
C ILE A 18 6.77 -5.54 3.18
N ARG A 19 7.29 -5.16 2.02
CA ARG A 19 8.74 -5.17 1.73
C ARG A 19 9.24 -3.74 1.52
N THR A 20 10.29 -3.37 2.23
CA THR A 20 10.93 -2.06 2.09
C THR A 20 11.84 -2.02 0.87
N SER A 21 11.85 -0.90 0.14
CA SER A 21 12.74 -0.63 -0.98
C SER A 21 13.37 0.76 -0.85
N LYS A 22 14.39 1.05 -1.68
CA LYS A 22 15.05 2.38 -1.70
C LYS A 22 14.02 3.50 -1.94
N LYS A 23 13.06 3.26 -2.83
CA LYS A 23 12.04 4.23 -3.28
C LYS A 23 10.76 4.25 -2.43
N GLY A 24 10.59 3.31 -1.49
CA GLY A 24 9.39 3.22 -0.66
C GLY A 24 9.10 1.82 -0.13
N TRP A 25 7.86 1.37 -0.27
CA TRP A 25 7.39 0.07 0.20
C TRP A 25 6.63 -0.65 -0.92
N MET A 26 6.74 -1.98 -0.94
CA MET A 26 5.96 -2.86 -1.78
C MET A 26 4.95 -3.57 -0.89
N LEU A 27 3.67 -3.43 -1.21
CA LEU A 27 2.54 -3.94 -0.44
C LEU A 27 1.99 -5.18 -1.15
N TYR A 28 2.26 -6.35 -0.60
CA TYR A 28 1.79 -7.61 -1.16
C TYR A 28 0.48 -8.00 -0.47
N PRO A 29 -0.60 -8.21 -1.23
CA PRO A 29 -1.86 -8.69 -0.69
C PRO A 29 -1.70 -10.11 -0.11
N PRO A 30 -2.56 -10.50 0.85
CA PRO A 30 -2.58 -11.86 1.38
C PRO A 30 -3.00 -12.86 0.30
N ASP A 31 -3.88 -12.45 -0.62
CA ASP A 31 -4.24 -13.22 -1.80
C ASP A 31 -3.15 -13.05 -2.88
N ARG A 32 -2.56 -14.19 -3.27
CA ARG A 32 -1.46 -14.25 -4.25
C ARG A 32 -1.94 -14.07 -5.69
N ALA A 33 -3.24 -14.03 -5.94
CA ALA A 33 -3.81 -13.72 -7.25
C ALA A 33 -3.56 -12.27 -7.68
N TYR A 34 -3.23 -11.37 -6.73
CA TYR A 34 -3.06 -9.95 -6.99
C TYR A 34 -1.60 -9.49 -6.92
N ASP A 35 -1.25 -8.56 -7.80
CA ASP A 35 0.06 -7.93 -7.83
C ASP A 35 0.30 -6.97 -6.67
N ALA A 36 1.57 -6.83 -6.32
CA ALA A 36 2.01 -5.91 -5.28
C ALA A 36 1.75 -4.44 -5.65
N VAL A 37 1.34 -3.64 -4.67
CA VAL A 37 1.09 -2.20 -4.85
C VAL A 37 2.31 -1.40 -4.35
N PRO A 38 2.90 -0.51 -5.19
CA PRO A 38 4.01 0.33 -4.75
C PRO A 38 3.51 1.55 -3.95
N LEU A 39 4.06 1.74 -2.77
CA LEU A 39 3.92 2.94 -1.95
C LEU A 39 5.23 3.73 -1.99
N HIS A 40 5.29 4.82 -2.75
CA HIS A 40 6.47 5.69 -2.85
C HIS A 40 6.61 6.63 -1.64
N LYS A 41 7.85 7.00 -1.31
CA LYS A 41 8.14 8.00 -0.26
C LYS A 41 7.74 9.41 -0.67
N THR A 42 7.89 9.72 -1.96
CA THR A 42 7.58 11.02 -2.56
C THR A 42 6.29 10.90 -3.36
N TYR A 43 5.40 11.86 -3.19
CA TYR A 43 4.18 11.97 -3.99
C TYR A 43 4.56 12.43 -5.40
N SER A 44 4.30 11.62 -6.41
CA SER A 44 4.57 12.00 -7.81
C SER A 44 3.48 12.89 -8.40
N ASP A 45 2.27 12.87 -7.84
CA ASP A 45 1.05 13.53 -8.35
C ASP A 45 0.05 13.74 -7.18
N HIS A 46 -0.79 14.78 -7.23
CA HIS A 46 -1.84 15.04 -6.22
C HIS A 46 -2.88 13.93 -6.11
N ARG A 47 -3.12 13.15 -7.18
CA ARG A 47 -4.07 12.01 -7.17
C ARG A 47 -3.44 10.68 -6.81
N TRP A 48 -2.12 10.60 -6.72
CA TRP A 48 -1.42 9.33 -6.54
C TRP A 48 -1.91 8.55 -5.30
N TRP A 49 -2.15 9.25 -4.19
CA TRP A 49 -2.63 8.61 -2.96
C TRP A 49 -4.02 7.98 -3.15
N GLN A 50 -4.93 8.68 -3.82
CA GLN A 50 -6.29 8.20 -4.06
C GLN A 50 -6.29 6.97 -4.98
N ASN A 51 -5.50 7.01 -6.06
CA ASN A 51 -5.35 5.89 -6.98
C ASN A 51 -4.75 4.65 -6.30
N MET A 52 -3.74 4.85 -5.45
CA MET A 52 -3.12 3.76 -4.68
C MET A 52 -4.11 3.15 -3.69
N ILE A 53 -4.87 3.97 -2.94
CA ILE A 53 -5.88 3.45 -2.00
C ILE A 53 -6.98 2.67 -2.75
N HIS A 54 -7.38 3.15 -3.93
CA HIS A 54 -8.34 2.44 -4.78
C HIS A 54 -7.81 1.07 -5.22
N ASP A 55 -6.55 0.98 -5.66
CA ASP A 55 -5.92 -0.29 -6.01
C ASP A 55 -5.80 -1.24 -4.82
N LEU A 56 -5.43 -0.72 -3.64
CA LEU A 56 -5.41 -1.50 -2.41
C LEU A 56 -6.78 -2.07 -2.06
N ARG A 57 -7.86 -1.26 -2.18
CA ARG A 57 -9.23 -1.71 -1.88
C ARG A 57 -9.68 -2.83 -2.80
N LYS A 58 -9.38 -2.73 -4.11
CA LYS A 58 -9.65 -3.80 -5.08
C LYS A 58 -8.95 -5.12 -4.71
N LYS A 59 -7.80 -5.02 -4.06
CA LYS A 59 -6.95 -6.15 -3.66
C LYS A 59 -7.19 -6.61 -2.21
N GLY A 60 -8.28 -6.15 -1.59
CA GLY A 60 -8.71 -6.62 -0.26
C GLY A 60 -8.26 -5.77 0.92
N TYR A 61 -7.85 -4.52 0.71
CA TYR A 61 -7.66 -3.56 1.81
C TYR A 61 -9.00 -2.95 2.23
N THR A 62 -9.32 -3.08 3.52
CA THR A 62 -10.50 -2.45 4.12
C THR A 62 -10.05 -1.34 5.07
N PRO A 63 -10.53 -0.08 4.93
CA PRO A 63 -10.07 1.04 5.77
C PRO A 63 -10.40 0.92 7.25
#